data_AF-A0A0B2UG25-F1
#
_entry.id   AF-A0A0B2UG25-F1
#
_cell.length_a   1.000
_cell.length_b   1.000
_cell.length_c   1.000
_cell.angle_alpha   90.00
_cell.angle_beta   90.00
_cell.angle_gamma   90.00
#
_symmetry.space_group_name_H-M   'P 1'
#
loop_
_entity.id
_entity.type
_entity.pdbx_description
1 polymer ?
#
loop_
_entity_poly.entity_id
_entity_poly.type
_entity_poly.pdbx_seq_one_letter_code
_entity_poly.pdbx_strand_id
1 'polypeptide(L)'
;MYIRVSGINSMVSRHDLSRIFTFRSPICKEICESASEQLYFYDLLSDMYVAELLNGQCILDDLKIEIVKLHLEDDEYSKIMSEGSSCCLCIISSDILVIENIERCFGQTVRCYIQEKGSKKMLSVIEFNQSVEVKRHAAMDFVFSFEAYICHVVCNMLYESRSHEYCRK
;
A
#
# COMPACT_ATOMS: atom_id res chain seq x y z
N MET A 1 1.10 3.37 -0.10
CA MET A 1 0.78 2.55 -1.29
C MET A 1 -0.71 2.33 -1.30
N TYR A 2 -1.35 2.46 -2.45
CA TYR A 2 -2.79 2.26 -2.61
C TYR A 2 -3.10 1.84 -4.05
N ILE A 3 -4.31 1.35 -4.28
CA ILE A 3 -4.84 1.13 -5.62
C ILE A 3 -5.57 2.39 -6.05
N ARG A 4 -5.18 2.95 -7.20
CA ARG A 4 -5.97 3.98 -7.89
C ARG A 4 -6.82 3.30 -8.96
N VAL A 5 -8.11 3.57 -8.93
CA VAL A 5 -9.08 3.15 -9.94
C VAL A 5 -9.62 4.40 -10.61
N SER A 6 -9.34 4.54 -11.91
CA SER A 6 -9.76 5.67 -12.74
C SER A 6 -10.65 5.18 -13.89
N GLY A 7 -11.39 6.10 -14.51
CA GLY A 7 -12.32 5.78 -15.60
C GLY A 7 -13.67 5.27 -15.11
N ILE A 8 -14.02 5.55 -13.85
CA ILE A 8 -15.30 5.15 -13.28
C ILE A 8 -16.44 5.88 -13.99
N ASN A 9 -17.38 5.10 -14.53
CA ASN A 9 -18.59 5.59 -15.15
C ASN A 9 -19.57 6.12 -14.09
N SER A 10 -20.24 7.24 -14.37
CA SER A 10 -21.22 7.87 -13.47
C SER A 10 -22.44 6.99 -13.18
N MET A 11 -22.72 5.98 -14.00
CA MET A 11 -23.78 5.00 -13.79
C MET A 11 -23.41 3.93 -12.76
N VAL A 12 -22.14 3.75 -12.47
CA VAL A 12 -21.67 2.74 -11.52
C VAL A 12 -21.79 3.29 -10.10
N SER A 13 -22.52 2.56 -9.25
CA SER A 13 -22.64 2.94 -7.85
C SER A 13 -21.33 2.67 -7.09
N ARG A 14 -21.01 3.53 -6.12
CA ARG A 14 -19.83 3.35 -5.25
C ARG A 14 -19.91 2.05 -4.43
N HIS A 15 -21.12 1.64 -4.08
CA HIS A 15 -21.36 0.38 -3.40
C HIS A 15 -20.96 -0.83 -4.27
N ASP A 16 -21.30 -0.82 -5.56
CA ASP A 16 -20.94 -1.92 -6.46
C ASP A 16 -19.43 -1.96 -6.73
N LEU A 17 -18.79 -0.80 -6.83
CA LEU A 17 -17.33 -0.72 -6.89
C LEU A 17 -16.68 -1.30 -5.65
N SER A 18 -17.08 -0.87 -4.44
CA SER A 18 -16.55 -1.40 -3.18
C SER A 18 -16.72 -2.93 -3.10
N ARG A 19 -17.84 -3.47 -3.58
CA ARG A 19 -18.06 -4.93 -3.65
C ARG A 19 -17.11 -5.65 -4.60
N ILE A 20 -16.79 -5.09 -5.75
CA ILE A 20 -15.85 -5.68 -6.71
C ILE A 20 -14.42 -5.66 -6.17
N PHE A 21 -14.09 -4.61 -5.45
CA PHE A 21 -12.76 -4.38 -4.89
C PHE A 21 -12.60 -4.94 -3.47
N THR A 22 -13.62 -5.56 -2.89
CA THR A 22 -13.49 -6.30 -1.63
C THR A 22 -13.07 -7.74 -1.92
N PHE A 23 -11.92 -8.15 -1.40
CA PHE A 23 -11.34 -9.47 -1.66
C PHE A 23 -11.37 -10.36 -0.41
N ARG A 24 -10.22 -10.89 0.01
CA ARG A 24 -10.11 -11.75 1.19
C ARG A 24 -10.18 -10.91 2.46
N SER A 25 -9.50 -9.77 2.47
CA SER A 25 -9.58 -8.79 3.54
C SER A 25 -10.52 -7.64 3.16
N PRO A 26 -11.15 -7.01 4.17
CA PRO A 26 -11.90 -5.78 3.94
C PRO A 26 -10.96 -4.65 3.50
N ILE A 27 -11.50 -3.71 2.73
CA ILE A 27 -10.79 -2.49 2.37
C ILE A 27 -10.56 -1.66 3.64
N CYS A 28 -9.32 -1.31 3.96
CA CYS A 28 -9.00 -0.52 5.15
C CYS A 28 -9.52 0.92 5.03
N LYS A 29 -9.36 1.51 3.85
CA LYS A 29 -9.83 2.86 3.56
C LYS A 29 -10.20 3.03 2.10
N GLU A 30 -11.32 3.71 1.90
CA GLU A 30 -11.79 4.20 0.61
C GLU A 30 -11.74 5.73 0.57
N ILE A 31 -11.21 6.30 -0.51
CA ILE A 31 -11.19 7.75 -0.75
C ILE A 31 -11.74 8.04 -2.14
N CYS A 32 -12.82 8.81 -2.20
CA CYS A 32 -13.37 9.31 -3.46
C CYS A 32 -12.63 10.60 -3.85
N GLU A 33 -11.70 10.50 -4.80
CA GLU A 33 -10.92 11.65 -5.27
C GLU A 33 -11.73 12.49 -6.28
N SER A 34 -12.52 11.85 -7.14
CA SER A 34 -13.42 12.52 -8.09
C SER A 34 -14.57 11.61 -8.54
N ALA A 35 -15.47 12.13 -9.37
CA ALA A 35 -16.57 11.33 -9.92
C ALA A 35 -16.10 10.10 -10.72
N SER A 36 -14.90 10.16 -11.32
CA SER A 36 -14.33 9.09 -12.14
C SER A 36 -13.14 8.38 -11.49
N GLU A 37 -12.82 8.69 -10.24
CA GLU A 37 -11.63 8.17 -9.55
C GLU A 37 -11.91 7.77 -8.09
N GLN A 38 -11.30 6.66 -7.68
CA GLN A 38 -11.39 6.11 -6.33
C GLN A 38 -10.05 5.54 -5.91
N LEU A 39 -9.66 5.76 -4.67
CA LEU A 39 -8.46 5.19 -4.06
C LEU A 39 -8.87 4.14 -3.02
N TYR A 40 -8.20 3.00 -3.06
CA TYR A 40 -8.40 1.89 -2.13
C TYR A 40 -7.10 1.53 -1.42
N PHE A 41 -7.16 1.44 -0.10
CA PHE A 41 -6.06 1.01 0.75
C PHE A 41 -6.36 -0.37 1.33
N TYR A 42 -5.41 -1.28 1.18
CA TYR A 42 -5.48 -2.66 1.69
C TYR A 42 -4.31 -2.91 2.62
N ASP A 43 -4.55 -3.65 3.70
CA ASP A 43 -3.55 -4.09 4.68
C ASP A 43 -2.71 -5.28 4.19
N LEU A 44 -3.15 -5.97 3.13
CA LEU A 44 -2.42 -7.06 2.49
C LEU A 44 -1.96 -6.68 1.08
N LEU A 45 -0.69 -6.95 0.80
CA LEU A 45 -0.10 -6.73 -0.52
C LEU A 45 -0.72 -7.63 -1.59
N SER A 46 -1.07 -8.87 -1.23
CA SER A 46 -1.70 -9.82 -2.15
C SER A 46 -3.08 -9.35 -2.64
N ASP A 47 -3.86 -8.66 -1.82
CA ASP A 47 -5.15 -8.08 -2.23
C ASP A 47 -4.94 -6.89 -3.18
N MET A 48 -3.87 -6.11 -3.01
CA MET A 48 -3.48 -5.08 -3.98
C MET A 48 -3.13 -5.68 -5.35
N TYR A 49 -2.38 -6.79 -5.38
CA TYR A 49 -2.08 -7.48 -6.64
C TYR A 49 -3.33 -8.06 -7.29
N VAL A 50 -4.27 -8.61 -6.52
CA VAL A 50 -5.56 -9.08 -7.05
C VAL A 50 -6.33 -7.91 -7.68
N ALA A 51 -6.34 -6.74 -7.05
CA ALA A 51 -6.96 -5.54 -7.62
C ALA A 51 -6.32 -5.15 -8.96
N GLU A 52 -4.99 -5.13 -9.04
CA GLU A 52 -4.26 -4.78 -10.25
C GLU A 52 -4.53 -5.76 -11.41
N LEU A 53 -4.77 -7.04 -11.13
CA LEU A 53 -5.15 -8.03 -12.14
C LEU A 53 -6.51 -7.75 -12.79
N LEU A 54 -7.35 -6.91 -12.19
CA LEU A 54 -8.60 -6.46 -12.78
C LEU A 54 -8.38 -5.34 -13.83
N ASN A 55 -7.16 -4.81 -13.96
CA ASN A 55 -6.86 -3.74 -14.90
C ASN A 55 -7.14 -4.17 -16.34
N GLY A 56 -7.96 -3.40 -17.06
CA GLY A 56 -8.37 -3.75 -18.42
C GLY A 56 -9.34 -4.93 -18.53
N GLN A 57 -9.88 -5.43 -17.41
CA GLN A 57 -10.98 -6.39 -17.43
C GLN A 57 -12.33 -5.68 -17.50
N CYS A 58 -13.21 -6.12 -18.39
CA CYS A 58 -14.57 -5.60 -18.54
C CYS A 58 -15.52 -6.15 -17.46
N ILE A 59 -15.24 -5.89 -16.18
CA ILE A 59 -16.12 -6.27 -15.06
C ILE A 59 -17.28 -5.28 -14.93
N LEU A 60 -17.01 -3.99 -15.16
CA LEU A 60 -18.02 -2.92 -15.17
C LEU A 60 -17.87 -1.99 -16.36
N ASP A 61 -16.64 -1.68 -16.76
CA ASP A 61 -16.23 -0.87 -17.91
C ASP A 61 -14.69 -1.02 -18.07
N ASP A 62 -14.09 -0.32 -19.04
CA ASP A 62 -12.63 -0.21 -19.20
C ASP A 62 -12.01 0.63 -18.07
N LEU A 63 -11.97 0.06 -16.86
CA LEU A 63 -11.33 0.67 -15.70
C LEU A 63 -9.81 0.63 -15.86
N LYS A 64 -9.17 1.76 -15.54
CA LYS A 64 -7.72 1.83 -15.37
C LYS A 64 -7.40 1.63 -13.90
N ILE A 65 -6.65 0.58 -13.59
CA ILE A 65 -6.27 0.22 -12.23
C ILE A 65 -4.75 0.21 -12.14
N GLU A 66 -4.21 0.94 -11.15
CA GLU A 66 -2.77 1.02 -10.92
C GLU A 66 -2.42 0.94 -9.43
N ILE A 67 -1.34 0.22 -9.11
CA ILE A 67 -0.71 0.28 -7.78
C ILE A 67 0.12 1.57 -7.71
N VAL A 68 -0.30 2.52 -6.89
CA VAL A 68 0.46 3.74 -6.61
C VAL A 68 1.36 3.51 -5.41
N LYS A 69 2.67 3.59 -5.64
CA LYS A 69 3.71 3.45 -4.63
C LYS A 69 4.15 4.83 -4.15
N LEU A 70 4.12 5.04 -2.84
CA LEU A 70 4.48 6.33 -2.24
C LEU A 70 5.80 6.21 -1.51
N HIS A 71 6.77 7.01 -1.92
CA HIS A 71 7.98 7.25 -1.14
C HIS A 71 7.75 8.44 -0.22
N LEU A 72 7.82 8.21 1.07
CA LEU A 72 7.84 9.26 2.07
C LEU A 72 9.29 9.71 2.31
N GLU A 73 9.43 10.92 2.86
CA GLU A 73 10.69 11.43 3.37
C GLU A 73 11.07 10.74 4.70
N ASP A 74 12.35 10.81 5.07
CA ASP A 74 12.87 10.15 6.27
C ASP A 74 12.20 10.62 7.57
N ASP A 75 11.83 11.89 7.63
CA ASP A 75 11.13 12.44 8.79
C ASP A 75 9.72 11.88 8.92
N GLU A 76 9.03 11.62 7.81
CA GLU A 76 7.73 10.94 7.80
C GLU A 76 7.84 9.50 8.29
N TYR A 77 8.84 8.73 7.86
CA TYR A 77 9.04 7.37 8.38
C TYR A 77 9.31 7.35 9.88
N SER A 78 10.05 8.33 10.40
CA SER A 78 10.35 8.42 11.84
C SER A 78 9.12 8.68 12.72
N LYS A 79 8.02 9.18 12.13
CA LYS A 79 6.76 9.46 12.84
C LYS A 79 5.84 8.24 12.91
N ILE A 80 6.12 7.18 12.15
CA ILE A 80 5.30 5.97 12.12
C ILE A 80 5.64 5.10 13.33
N MET A 81 4.74 5.11 14.31
CA MET A 81 4.81 4.23 15.46
C MET A 81 4.11 2.90 15.14
N SER A 82 4.79 1.79 15.41
CA SER A 82 4.23 0.45 15.19
C SER A 82 4.81 -0.50 16.23
N GLU A 83 3.93 -1.25 16.89
CA GLU A 83 4.26 -2.28 17.88
C GLU A 83 3.37 -3.50 17.63
N GLY A 84 3.78 -4.65 18.18
CA GLY A 84 3.01 -5.89 18.10
C GLY A 84 3.40 -6.76 16.90
N SER A 85 2.42 -7.40 16.28
CA SER A 85 2.66 -8.32 15.17
C SER A 85 1.75 -7.99 13.99
N SER A 86 2.25 -8.16 12.78
CA SER A 86 1.48 -7.99 11.54
C SER A 86 1.87 -9.03 10.51
N CYS A 87 0.94 -9.36 9.62
CA CYS A 87 1.21 -10.21 8.45
C CYS A 87 1.90 -9.44 7.32
N CYS A 88 1.87 -8.10 7.33
CA CYS A 88 2.47 -7.29 6.29
C CYS A 88 3.32 -6.18 6.90
N LEU A 89 4.61 -6.13 6.52
CA LEU A 89 5.56 -5.14 7.02
C LEU A 89 6.02 -4.22 5.89
N CYS A 90 6.24 -2.96 6.25
CA CYS A 90 7.06 -2.05 5.47
C CYS A 90 8.46 -1.96 6.11
N ILE A 91 9.47 -2.08 5.26
CA ILE A 91 10.87 -2.01 5.64
C ILE A 91 11.55 -0.97 4.78
N ILE A 92 12.20 0.00 5.43
CA ILE A 92 13.05 0.99 4.78
C ILE A 92 14.50 0.58 4.99
N SER A 93 15.28 0.54 3.93
CA SER A 93 16.70 0.18 3.99
C SER A 93 17.52 0.97 2.99
N SER A 94 18.80 1.17 3.30
CA SER A 94 19.75 1.81 2.38
C SER A 94 20.16 0.87 1.24
N ASP A 95 20.14 -0.46 1.48
CA ASP A 95 20.49 -1.48 0.51
C ASP A 95 19.28 -2.34 0.11
N ILE A 96 19.42 -3.09 -1.00
CA ILE A 96 18.44 -4.08 -1.44
C ILE A 96 18.40 -5.24 -0.43
N LEU A 97 17.20 -5.55 0.07
CA LEU A 97 16.99 -6.70 0.95
C LEU A 97 16.64 -7.92 0.11
N VAL A 98 17.46 -8.96 0.19
CA VAL A 98 17.16 -10.24 -0.46
C VAL A 98 16.18 -11.04 0.41
N ILE A 99 15.26 -11.78 -0.22
CA ILE A 99 14.20 -12.54 0.46
C ILE A 99 14.77 -13.47 1.54
N GLU A 100 15.87 -14.19 1.27
CA GLU A 100 16.43 -15.14 2.26
C GLU A 100 16.91 -14.41 3.53
N ASN A 101 17.34 -13.15 3.43
CA ASN A 101 17.73 -12.36 4.58
C ASN A 101 16.51 -11.91 5.39
N ILE A 102 15.44 -11.52 4.71
CA ILE A 102 14.16 -11.17 5.34
C ILE A 102 13.60 -12.36 6.10
N GLU A 103 13.50 -13.52 5.45
CA GLU A 103 12.97 -14.74 6.08
C GLU A 103 13.81 -15.17 7.28
N ARG A 104 15.14 -15.03 7.20
CA ARG A 104 16.04 -15.30 8.32
C ARG A 104 15.83 -14.34 9.49
N CYS A 105 15.62 -13.05 9.21
CA CYS A 105 15.39 -12.03 10.25
C CYS A 105 14.09 -12.27 11.01
N PHE A 106 13.01 -12.60 10.30
CA PHE A 106 11.67 -12.71 10.89
C PHE A 106 11.26 -14.16 11.21
N GLY A 107 12.02 -15.16 10.75
CA GLY A 107 11.76 -16.57 11.01
C GLY A 107 10.47 -17.09 10.35
N GLN A 108 10.02 -16.43 9.27
CA GLN A 108 8.79 -16.75 8.56
C GLN A 108 8.99 -16.65 7.06
N THR A 109 8.27 -17.47 6.30
CA THR A 109 8.29 -17.47 4.84
C THR A 109 7.57 -16.25 4.29
N VAL A 110 8.19 -15.58 3.33
CA VAL A 110 7.60 -14.49 2.58
C VAL A 110 6.59 -15.06 1.58
N ARG A 111 5.38 -14.54 1.62
CA ARG A 111 4.30 -14.89 0.69
C ARG A 111 4.35 -14.04 -0.57
N CYS A 112 4.52 -12.75 -0.39
CA CYS A 112 4.54 -11.76 -1.46
C CYS A 112 5.39 -10.58 -1.01
N TYR A 113 6.09 -9.92 -1.94
CA TYR A 113 6.84 -8.73 -1.62
C TYR A 113 6.96 -7.83 -2.84
N ILE A 114 7.16 -6.55 -2.57
CA ILE A 114 7.49 -5.55 -3.58
C ILE A 114 8.60 -4.67 -3.04
N GLN A 115 9.55 -4.32 -3.90
CA GLN A 115 10.61 -3.38 -3.58
C GLN A 115 10.57 -2.23 -4.57
N GLU A 116 10.65 -1.01 -4.05
CA GLU A 116 10.71 0.21 -4.84
C GLU A 116 11.92 1.03 -4.41
N LYS A 117 12.65 1.54 -5.40
CA LYS A 117 13.84 2.35 -5.17
C LYS A 117 13.45 3.82 -5.11
N GLY A 118 13.57 4.41 -3.93
CA GLY A 118 13.45 5.85 -3.74
C GLY A 118 14.74 6.57 -4.10
N SER A 119 14.76 7.89 -3.86
CA SER A 119 15.92 8.75 -4.15
C SER A 119 17.17 8.38 -3.34
N LYS A 120 16.99 7.92 -2.09
CA LYS A 120 18.08 7.58 -1.16
C LYS A 120 17.96 6.20 -0.53
N LYS A 121 16.74 5.66 -0.42
CA LYS A 121 16.45 4.41 0.29
C LYS A 121 15.47 3.54 -0.50
N MET A 122 15.50 2.25 -0.21
CA MET A 122 14.57 1.25 -0.70
C MET A 122 13.36 1.17 0.24
N LEU A 123 12.15 1.17 -0.31
CA LEU A 123 10.93 0.76 0.38
C LEU A 123 10.64 -0.68 -0.02
N SER A 124 10.61 -1.60 0.94
CA SER A 124 10.13 -2.96 0.76
C SER A 124 8.80 -3.12 1.49
N VAL A 125 7.77 -3.61 0.81
CA VAL A 125 6.53 -4.08 1.47
C VAL A 125 6.49 -5.59 1.35
N ILE A 126 6.31 -6.28 2.47
CA ILE A 126 6.52 -7.72 2.60
C ILE A 126 5.33 -8.33 3.32
N GLU A 127 4.63 -9.24 2.65
CA GLU A 127 3.59 -10.06 3.24
C GLU A 127 4.14 -11.45 3.60
N PHE A 128 3.89 -11.90 4.81
CA PHE A 128 4.29 -13.21 5.33
C PHE A 128 3.10 -14.16 5.38
N ASN A 129 3.36 -15.47 5.43
CA ASN A 129 2.31 -16.48 5.60
C ASN A 129 1.65 -16.44 6.99
N GLN A 130 2.34 -15.90 7.99
CA GLN A 130 1.88 -15.73 9.37
C GLN A 130 2.35 -14.39 9.91
N SER A 131 1.67 -13.88 10.94
CA SER A 131 2.08 -12.63 11.59
C SER A 131 3.49 -12.75 12.18
N VAL A 132 4.29 -11.71 11.96
CA VAL A 132 5.63 -11.56 12.51
C VAL A 132 5.65 -10.37 13.45
N GLU A 133 6.52 -10.44 14.46
CA GLU A 133 6.79 -9.32 15.36
C GLU A 133 7.40 -8.14 14.58
N VAL A 134 6.83 -6.95 14.77
CA VAL A 134 7.37 -5.71 14.21
C VAL A 134 8.62 -5.34 15.01
N LYS A 135 9.79 -5.65 14.46
CA LYS A 135 11.07 -5.33 15.09
C LYS A 135 12.13 -4.93 14.07
N ARG A 136 12.99 -4.01 14.49
CA ARG A 136 14.12 -3.53 13.69
C ARG A 136 15.29 -4.49 13.76
N HIS A 137 15.89 -4.78 12.60
CA HIS A 137 17.16 -5.51 12.47
C HIS A 137 18.27 -4.60 11.93
N ALA A 138 19.53 -4.99 12.09
CA ALA A 138 20.69 -4.12 11.81
C ALA A 138 20.75 -3.56 10.38
N ALA A 139 20.25 -4.29 9.37
CA ALA A 139 20.23 -3.87 7.96
C ALA A 139 18.98 -3.05 7.57
N MET A 140 18.12 -2.72 8.55
CA MET A 140 16.83 -2.07 8.32
C MET A 140 16.81 -0.74 9.07
N ASP A 141 16.61 0.35 8.34
CA ASP A 141 16.57 1.70 8.89
C ASP A 141 15.27 1.91 9.67
N PHE A 142 14.15 1.53 9.08
CA PHE A 142 12.83 1.54 9.69
C PHE A 142 12.08 0.24 9.40
N VAL A 143 11.32 -0.24 10.37
CA VAL A 143 10.42 -1.38 10.24
C VAL A 143 9.11 -1.02 10.94
N PHE A 144 8.00 -1.13 10.22
CA PHE A 144 6.66 -0.88 10.75
C PHE A 144 5.65 -1.80 10.06
N SER A 145 4.54 -2.09 10.73
CA SER A 145 3.39 -2.77 10.11
C SER A 145 2.85 -1.95 8.93
N PHE A 146 2.39 -2.61 7.87
CA PHE A 146 1.84 -1.94 6.70
C PHE A 146 0.57 -1.14 7.04
N GLU A 147 -0.22 -1.63 8.00
CA GLU A 147 -1.41 -0.96 8.53
C GLU A 147 -1.07 0.40 9.17
N ALA A 148 -0.02 0.45 10.00
CA ALA A 148 0.45 1.70 10.59
C ALA A 148 0.92 2.70 9.52
N TYR A 149 1.59 2.21 8.47
CA TYR A 149 1.98 3.05 7.33
C TYR A 149 0.76 3.59 6.56
N ILE A 150 -0.23 2.75 6.29
CA ILE A 150 -1.49 3.18 5.65
C ILE A 150 -2.18 4.24 6.51
N CYS A 151 -2.31 3.99 7.81
CA CYS A 151 -2.89 4.93 8.76
C CYS A 151 -2.17 6.28 8.71
N HIS A 152 -0.83 6.27 8.75
CA HIS A 152 -0.03 7.49 8.65
C HIS A 152 -0.25 8.23 7.34
N VAL A 153 -0.22 7.53 6.19
CA VAL A 153 -0.45 8.13 4.87
C VAL A 153 -1.84 8.76 4.78
N VAL A 154 -2.87 8.06 5.26
CA VAL A 154 -4.27 8.53 5.20
C VAL A 154 -4.48 9.71 6.14
N CYS A 155 -4.04 9.60 7.40
CA CYS A 155 -4.23 10.65 8.41
C CYS A 155 -3.51 11.96 8.06
N ASN A 156 -2.39 11.87 7.36
CA ASN A 156 -1.60 13.04 6.96
C ASN A 156 -1.84 13.45 5.49
N MET A 157 -2.80 12.82 4.79
CA MET A 157 -3.14 13.11 3.39
C MET A 157 -1.93 13.05 2.44
N LEU A 158 -1.02 12.08 2.65
CA LEU A 158 0.24 11.93 1.90
C LEU A 158 0.09 11.13 0.60
N TYR A 159 -1.14 10.98 0.11
CA TYR A 159 -1.43 10.37 -1.19
C TYR A 159 -1.54 11.45 -2.26
N GLU A 160 -1.24 11.08 -3.51
CA GLU A 160 -1.37 12.02 -4.63
C GLU A 160 -2.84 12.40 -4.78
N SER A 161 -3.19 13.62 -4.36
CA SER A 161 -4.50 14.22 -4.63
C SER A 161 -4.33 15.33 -5.66
N ARG A 162 -4.96 15.17 -6.82
CA ARG A 162 -4.96 16.18 -7.90
C ARG A 162 -5.73 17.45 -7.51
N SER A 163 -6.46 17.42 -6.40
CA SER A 163 -7.29 18.52 -5.91
C SER A 163 -6.50 19.67 -5.24
N HIS A 164 -5.19 19.51 -4.99
CA HIS A 164 -4.38 20.59 -4.39
C HIS A 164 -3.66 21.51 -5.38
N GLU A 165 -3.68 21.23 -6.69
CA GLU A 165 -3.08 22.14 -7.68
C GLU A 165 -3.90 23.42 -7.93
N TYR A 166 -5.17 23.47 -7.49
CA TYR A 166 -6.04 24.64 -7.70
C TYR A 166 -6.10 25.61 -6.51
N CYS A 167 -5.43 25.32 -5.38
CA CYS A 167 -5.41 26.21 -4.20
C CYS A 167 -4.07 26.93 -3.96
N ARG A 168 -3.12 26.83 -4.90
CA ARG A 168 -1.90 27.65 -4.91
C ARG A 168 -1.86 28.54 -6.16
N LYS A 169 -2.74 29.54 -6.20
CA LYS A 169 -2.58 30.74 -7.01
C LYS A 169 -2.91 31.97 -6.17
#